data_AF-A0A945WPA5-F1
#
_entry.id   AF-A0A945WPA5-F1
#
_cell.length_a   1.000
_cell.length_b   1.000
_cell.length_c   1.000
_cell.angle_alpha   90.00
_cell.angle_beta   90.00
_cell.angle_gamma   90.00
#
_symmetry.space_group_name_H-M   'P 1'
#
loop_
_entity.id
_entity.type
_entity.pdbx_description
1 polymer ?
#
loop_
_entity_poly.entity_id
_entity_poly.type
_entity_poly.pdbx_seq_one_letter_code
_entity_poly.pdbx_strand_id
1 'polypeptide(L)'
;MKPETASRIALGMMLICVIVTVVAILKGDLLNAVIGMSSAPVLYYAYRNPELLLTKGFKEFDSKFDATRDKKYLWGFPAYQVFMLAVILYIWLL
;
A
#
# COMPACT_ATOMS: atom_id res chain seq x y z
N MET A 1 3.04 -17.17 12.51
CA MET A 1 3.84 -16.60 11.40
C MET A 1 4.81 -15.59 11.99
N LYS A 2 6.08 -15.57 11.55
CA LYS A 2 7.08 -14.61 12.05
C LYS A 2 6.87 -13.23 11.38
N PRO A 3 7.15 -12.10 12.07
CA PRO A 3 7.02 -10.75 11.49
C PRO A 3 7.80 -10.55 10.18
N GLU A 4 8.98 -11.15 10.08
CA GLU A 4 9.82 -11.10 8.86
C GLU A 4 9.12 -11.73 7.65
N THR A 5 8.40 -12.84 7.85
CA THR A 5 7.64 -13.50 6.80
C THR A 5 6.45 -12.66 6.37
N ALA A 6 5.73 -12.07 7.33
CA ALA A 6 4.60 -11.18 7.05
C ALA A 6 5.03 -9.93 6.27
N SER A 7 6.18 -9.35 6.63
CA SER A 7 6.77 -8.22 5.92
C SER A 7 7.13 -8.59 4.47
N ARG A 8 7.79 -9.74 4.25
CA ARG A 8 8.12 -10.21 2.88
C ARG A 8 6.88 -10.46 2.03
N ILE A 9 5.81 -11.00 2.62
CA ILE A 9 4.52 -11.19 1.93
C ILE A 9 3.91 -9.83 1.55
N ALA A 10 3.87 -8.87 2.47
CA ALA A 10 3.35 -7.53 2.22
C ALA A 10 4.14 -6.81 1.11
N LEU A 11 5.47 -6.98 1.08
CA LEU A 11 6.32 -6.44 0.01
C LEU A 11 5.99 -7.08 -1.35
N GLY A 12 5.84 -8.41 -1.39
CA GLY A 12 5.45 -9.11 -2.61
C GLY A 12 4.08 -8.66 -3.13
N MET A 13 3.09 -8.54 -2.24
CA MET A 13 1.77 -8.03 -2.60
C MET A 13 1.81 -6.57 -3.08
N MET A 14 2.64 -5.73 -2.47
CA MET A 14 2.82 -4.35 -2.90
C MET A 14 3.35 -4.27 -4.33
N LEU A 15 4.34 -5.09 -4.68
CA LEU A 15 4.86 -5.17 -6.05
C LEU A 15 3.79 -5.62 -7.05
N ILE A 16 2.96 -6.59 -6.67
CA ILE A 16 1.83 -7.04 -7.51
C ILE A 16 0.84 -5.89 -7.73
N CYS A 17 0.48 -5.13 -6.69
CA CYS A 17 -0.41 -3.97 -6.83
C CYS A 17 0.15 -2.92 -7.79
N VAL A 18 1.46 -2.65 -7.74
CA VAL A 18 2.12 -1.73 -8.68
C VAL A 18 2.03 -2.25 -10.11
N ILE A 19 2.32 -3.54 -10.33
CA ILE A 19 2.24 -4.16 -11.67
C ILE A 19 0.81 -4.09 -12.21
N VAL A 20 -0.19 -4.48 -11.40
CA VAL A 20 -1.61 -4.41 -11.80
C VAL A 20 -2.00 -2.98 -12.14
N THR A 21 -1.55 -2.00 -11.35
CA THR A 21 -1.79 -0.58 -11.61
C THR A 21 -1.25 -0.18 -12.98
N VAL A 22 0.03 -0.47 -13.25
CA VAL A 22 0.67 -0.12 -14.53
C VAL A 22 -0.04 -0.80 -15.71
N VAL A 23 -0.36 -2.08 -15.59
CA VAL A 23 -1.06 -2.82 -16.66
C VAL A 23 -2.47 -2.27 -16.88
N ALA A 24 -3.19 -1.92 -15.82
CA ALA A 24 -4.53 -1.35 -15.91
C ALA A 24 -4.52 0.03 -16.59
N ILE A 25 -3.56 0.88 -16.24
CA ILE A 25 -3.33 2.18 -16.88
C ILE A 25 -3.08 2.02 -18.38
N LEU A 26 -2.21 1.08 -18.78
CA LEU A 26 -1.92 0.81 -20.20
C LEU A 26 -3.12 0.28 -20.98
N LYS A 27 -4.09 -0.35 -20.29
CA LYS A 27 -5.32 -0.87 -20.89
C LYS A 27 -6.50 0.11 -20.85
N GLY A 28 -6.31 1.30 -20.26
CA GLY A 28 -7.40 2.25 -20.01
C GLY A 28 -8.41 1.79 -18.94
N ASP A 29 -8.07 0.77 -18.16
CA ASP A 29 -8.92 0.23 -17.09
C ASP A 29 -8.70 1.03 -15.79
N LEU A 30 -9.38 2.17 -15.72
CA LEU A 30 -9.25 3.13 -14.63
C LEU A 30 -9.65 2.56 -13.26
N LEU A 31 -10.65 1.66 -13.21
CA LEU A 31 -11.12 1.09 -11.94
C LEU A 31 -10.03 0.23 -11.30
N ASN A 32 -9.42 -0.67 -12.08
CA ASN A 32 -8.35 -1.52 -11.59
C ASN A 32 -7.06 -0.73 -11.27
N ALA A 33 -6.79 0.36 -12.00
CA ALA A 33 -5.70 1.27 -11.68
C ALA A 33 -5.90 1.94 -10.31
N VAL A 34 -7.11 2.44 -10.01
CA VAL A 34 -7.43 3.07 -8.72
C VAL A 34 -7.35 2.09 -7.56
N ILE A 35 -7.83 0.86 -7.75
CA ILE A 35 -7.75 -0.20 -6.73
C ILE A 35 -6.28 -0.55 -6.43
N GLY A 36 -5.46 -0.73 -7.46
CA GLY A 36 -4.04 -1.02 -7.30
C GLY A 36 -3.28 0.12 -6.60
N MET A 37 -3.54 1.37 -6.99
CA MET A 37 -2.94 2.57 -6.40
C MET A 37 -3.29 2.76 -4.92
N SER A 38 -4.51 2.42 -4.52
CA SER A 38 -4.98 2.56 -3.14
C SER A 38 -4.46 1.42 -2.25
N SER A 39 -4.23 0.24 -2.83
CA SER A 39 -3.77 -0.95 -2.10
C SER A 39 -2.27 -0.94 -1.80
N ALA A 40 -1.45 -0.41 -2.71
CA ALA A 40 0.00 -0.29 -2.53
C ALA A 40 0.44 0.44 -1.23
N PRO A 41 -0.10 1.61 -0.85
CA PRO A 41 0.29 2.31 0.38
C PRO A 41 -0.16 1.58 1.64
N VAL A 42 -1.32 0.92 1.62
CA VAL A 42 -1.79 0.08 2.73
C VAL A 42 -0.82 -1.09 2.96
N LEU A 43 -0.36 -1.72 1.87
CA LEU A 43 0.63 -2.79 1.92
C LEU A 43 2.02 -2.28 2.31
N TYR A 44 2.38 -1.05 1.95
CA TYR A 44 3.60 -0.40 2.43
C TYR A 44 3.57 -0.17 3.94
N TYR A 45 2.43 0.30 4.45
CA TYR A 45 2.23 0.45 5.88
C TYR A 45 2.33 -0.91 6.60
N ALA A 46 1.72 -1.96 6.04
CA ALA A 46 1.78 -3.31 6.59
C ALA A 46 3.18 -3.95 6.48
N TYR A 47 3.93 -3.66 5.42
CA TYR A 47 5.33 -4.07 5.26
C TYR A 47 6.23 -3.53 6.37
N ARG A 48 6.02 -2.26 6.75
CA ARG A 48 6.75 -1.57 7.81
C ARG A 48 6.28 -1.97 9.20
N ASN A 49 5.02 -2.36 9.34
CA ASN A 49 4.40 -2.76 10.60
C ASN A 49 3.82 -4.18 10.49
N PRO A 50 4.67 -5.21 10.28
CA PRO A 50 4.20 -6.57 10.02
C PRO A 50 3.43 -7.19 11.17
N GLU A 51 3.55 -6.63 12.38
CA GLU A 51 2.80 -7.05 13.57
C GLU A 51 1.28 -6.85 13.42
N LEU A 52 0.86 -5.89 12.57
CA LEU A 52 -0.54 -5.67 12.23
C LEU A 52 -1.13 -6.82 11.42
N LEU A 53 -0.31 -7.54 10.65
CA LEU A 53 -0.73 -8.71 9.88
C LEU A 53 -0.82 -9.99 10.73
N LEU A 54 -0.36 -9.92 11.99
CA LEU A 54 -0.31 -11.04 12.92
C LEU A 54 -1.36 -10.94 14.03
N THR A 55 -2.13 -9.85 14.07
CA THR A 55 -3.19 -9.64 15.07
C THR A 55 -4.30 -10.66 14.91
N LYS A 56 -4.78 -11.22 16.03
CA LYS A 56 -5.81 -12.27 16.00
C LYS A 56 -7.24 -11.73 16.03
N GLY A 57 -7.42 -10.43 16.25
CA GLY A 57 -8.73 -9.80 16.30
C GLY A 57 -8.66 -8.27 16.37
N PHE A 58 -9.82 -7.64 16.22
CA PHE A 58 -9.93 -6.19 16.04
C PHE A 58 -9.38 -5.38 17.23
N LYS A 59 -9.59 -5.82 18.47
CA LYS A 59 -9.04 -5.13 19.66
C LYS A 59 -7.51 -5.12 19.71
N GLU A 60 -6.88 -6.23 19.32
CA GLU A 60 -5.42 -6.34 19.28
C GLU A 60 -4.85 -5.51 18.12
N PHE A 61 -5.57 -5.50 16.99
CA PHE A 61 -5.25 -4.65 15.84
C PHE A 61 -5.30 -3.17 16.21
N ASP A 62 -6.39 -2.71 16.84
CA ASP A 62 -6.60 -1.31 17.23
C ASP A 62 -5.47 -0.79 18.14
N SER A 63 -5.13 -1.55 19.19
CA SER A 63 -4.04 -1.19 20.11
C SER A 63 -2.67 -1.13 19.41
N LYS A 64 -2.37 -2.07 18.51
CA LYS A 64 -1.12 -2.05 17.74
C LYS A 64 -1.13 -0.98 16.64
N PHE A 65 -2.29 -0.68 16.07
CA PHE A 65 -2.46 0.35 15.06
C PHE A 65 -2.19 1.74 15.66
N ASP A 66 -2.75 2.03 16.83
CA ASP A 66 -2.45 3.28 17.55
C ASP A 66 -0.96 3.39 17.91
N ALA A 67 -0.34 2.29 18.35
CA ALA A 67 1.11 2.27 18.65
C ALA A 67 2.00 2.51 17.41
N THR A 68 1.51 2.20 16.21
CA THR A 68 2.24 2.39 14.94
C THR A 68 1.98 3.75 14.30
N ARG A 69 0.88 4.42 14.64
CA ARG A 69 0.47 5.72 14.08
C ARG A 69 1.34 6.90 14.52
N ASP A 70 1.98 6.81 15.69
CA ASP A 70 2.59 7.96 16.38
C ASP A 70 4.04 8.29 16.03
N LYS A 71 4.70 7.55 15.13
CA LYS A 71 6.16 7.71 14.93
C LYS A 71 6.54 7.83 13.45
N LYS A 72 6.66 9.10 13.01
CA LYS A 72 7.58 9.57 11.95
C LYS A 72 7.13 9.51 10.47
N TYR A 73 6.00 8.88 10.12
CA TYR A 73 5.65 8.66 8.69
C TYR A 73 4.19 8.89 8.29
N LEU A 74 3.44 9.73 9.02
CA LEU A 74 2.06 10.13 8.64
C LEU A 74 1.94 10.64 7.19
N TRP A 75 3.03 11.13 6.61
CA TRP A 75 3.10 11.64 5.23
C TRP A 75 3.39 10.56 4.16
N GLY A 76 3.58 9.30 4.55
CA GLY A 76 3.89 8.22 3.61
C GLY A 76 5.23 8.39 2.88
N PHE A 77 5.52 7.46 1.98
CA PHE A 77 6.70 7.49 1.12
C PHE A 77 6.53 8.61 0.08
N PRO A 78 7.36 9.67 0.03
CA PRO A 78 7.13 10.83 -0.86
C PRO A 78 7.02 10.47 -2.34
N ALA A 79 7.69 9.39 -2.77
CA ALA A 79 7.57 8.92 -4.16
C ALA A 79 6.15 8.41 -4.50
N TYR A 80 5.33 8.09 -3.51
CA TYR A 80 3.91 7.77 -3.70
C TYR A 80 3.12 8.97 -4.21
N GLN A 81 3.34 10.16 -3.64
CA GLN A 81 2.69 11.40 -4.09
C GLN A 81 3.09 11.71 -5.54
N VAL A 82 4.36 11.51 -5.89
CA VAL A 82 4.88 11.68 -7.25
C VAL A 82 4.28 10.66 -8.22
N PHE A 83 4.17 9.40 -7.81
CA PHE A 83 3.56 8.34 -8.61
C PHE A 83 2.06 8.60 -8.85
N MET A 84 1.32 8.95 -7.80
CA MET A 84 -0.09 9.33 -7.90
C MET A 84 -0.29 10.52 -8.84
N LEU A 85 0.55 11.56 -8.72
CA LEU A 85 0.51 12.72 -9.61
C LEU A 85 0.78 12.32 -11.07
N ALA A 86 1.77 11.47 -11.33
CA ALA A 86 2.09 11.00 -12.67
C ALA A 86 0.95 10.20 -13.30
N VAL A 87 0.27 9.35 -12.52
CA VAL A 87 -0.89 8.60 -13.00
C VAL A 87 -2.07 9.52 -13.27
N ILE A 88 -2.38 10.46 -12.38
CA ILE A 88 -3.44 11.46 -12.61
C ILE A 88 -3.16 12.25 -13.89
N LEU A 89 -1.93 12.72 -14.07
CA LEU A 89 -1.51 13.43 -15.29
C LEU A 89 -1.66 12.57 -16.54
N TYR A 90 -1.30 11.28 -16.49
CA TYR A 90 -1.49 10.36 -17.62
C TYR A 90 -2.97 10.18 -17.95
N ILE A 91 -3.84 10.02 -16.94
CA ILE A 91 -5.29 9.92 -17.13
C ILE A 91 -5.87 11.21 -17.72
N TRP A 92 -5.33 12.37 -17.34
CA TRP A 92 -5.84 13.68 -17.77
C TRP A 92 -5.35 14.11 -19.16
N LEU A 93 -4.21 13.58 -19.62
CA LEU A 93 -3.62 13.85 -20.93
C LEU A 93 -4.10 12.87 -22.03
N LEU A 94 -4.81 11.81 -21.65
CA LEU A 94 -5.52 10.87 -22.53
C LEU A 94 -6.96 11.32 -22.75
#